data_AF-A0A0S8DCB8-F1
#
_entry.id   AF-A0A0S8DCB8-F1
#
_cell.length_a   1.000
_cell.length_b   1.000
_cell.length_c   1.000
_cell.angle_alpha   90.00
_cell.angle_beta   90.00
_cell.angle_gamma   90.00
#
_symmetry.space_group_name_H-M   'P 1'
#
loop_
_entity.id
_entity.type
_entity.pdbx_description
1 polymer ?
#
loop_
_entity_poly.entity_id
_entity_poly.type
_entity_poly.pdbx_seq_one_letter_code
_entity_poly.pdbx_strand_id
1 'polypeptide(L)'
;MSSNIDKIFDFKGKKDIKIQFWILLGPLFLFFSLFLISFAIDQNKDLFLHSIVGLILCWKYKKKGLMASILFLIILIFIKHFQISQSHLWQLGIEFSVALGFIISYLCLYHVTDFINSLEKEKKEAFTKIEQLEKDISKEQEFYKKQYSNFKYEIDRTNLQINEKTTEIHSFKELVEKLRDEIDKKNKEIEEEKNKNEEINIFLFQEKEKTKELEADILKLKNISEEKEFLQLKNINSLYEQLKIQFEEKKNLLDATRKELFYANEKLQKQEIEKNQINLNEHPIIIELQKELSFLIKENEKKEEENIYLQDLVSQLTKDLEK
;
A
#
# COMPACT_ATOMS: atom_id res chain seq x y z
N MET A 1 8.65 55.88 -26.04
CA MET A 1 9.28 56.13 -27.36
C MET A 1 8.72 57.34 -28.11
N SER A 2 7.49 57.83 -27.86
CA SER A 2 6.94 59.00 -28.57
C SER A 2 7.66 60.33 -28.29
N SER A 3 8.16 60.55 -27.07
CA SER A 3 8.78 61.83 -26.66
C SER A 3 10.07 62.22 -27.40
N ASN A 4 10.76 61.29 -28.06
CA ASN A 4 11.98 61.59 -28.82
C ASN A 4 11.71 61.94 -30.29
N ILE A 5 10.53 61.58 -30.83
CA ILE A 5 10.18 61.86 -32.22
C ILE A 5 9.79 63.34 -32.36
N ASP A 6 9.03 63.89 -31.40
CA ASP A 6 8.55 65.27 -31.45
C ASP A 6 9.69 66.31 -31.36
N LYS A 7 10.75 66.02 -30.61
CA LYS A 7 11.91 66.94 -30.49
C LYS A 7 12.75 67.05 -31.76
N ILE A 8 12.70 66.05 -32.66
CA ILE A 8 13.42 66.08 -33.93
C ILE A 8 12.70 66.99 -34.94
N PHE A 9 11.37 67.10 -34.84
CA PHE A 9 10.59 67.96 -35.74
C PHE A 9 10.61 69.44 -35.33
N ASP A 10 10.70 69.76 -34.03
CA ASP A 10 10.50 71.13 -33.55
C ASP A 10 11.71 72.08 -33.74
N PHE A 11 12.94 71.53 -33.84
CA PHE A 11 14.15 72.36 -34.02
C PHE A 11 14.44 72.80 -35.47
N LYS A 12 13.76 72.20 -36.47
CA LYS A 12 14.08 72.40 -37.89
C LYS A 12 13.34 73.57 -38.54
N GLY A 13 12.08 73.81 -38.15
CA GLY A 13 11.24 74.83 -38.78
C GLY A 13 11.82 76.26 -38.75
N LYS A 14 12.62 76.62 -37.73
CA LYS A 14 13.12 78.00 -37.59
C LYS A 14 14.27 78.37 -38.55
N LYS A 15 15.08 77.41 -39.02
CA LYS A 15 16.16 77.70 -39.99
C LYS A 15 15.64 77.76 -41.42
N ASP A 16 14.66 76.93 -41.74
CA ASP A 16 14.12 76.79 -43.09
C ASP A 16 13.31 78.03 -43.52
N ILE A 17 12.58 78.64 -42.58
CA ILE A 17 11.82 79.89 -42.83
C ILE A 17 12.72 81.04 -43.27
N LYS A 18 13.92 81.16 -42.68
CA LYS A 18 14.87 82.23 -43.05
C LYS A 18 15.40 82.04 -44.46
N ILE A 19 15.71 80.82 -44.86
CA ILE A 19 16.23 80.52 -46.19
C ILE A 19 15.16 80.78 -47.26
N GLN A 20 13.92 80.37 -47.01
CA GLN A 20 12.78 80.64 -47.90
C GLN A 20 12.56 82.14 -48.15
N PHE A 21 12.70 82.97 -47.11
CA PHE A 21 12.59 84.42 -47.24
C PHE A 21 13.64 85.00 -48.21
N TRP A 22 14.91 84.62 -48.07
CA TRP A 22 15.99 85.11 -48.92
C TRP A 22 15.90 84.60 -50.37
N ILE A 23 15.38 83.38 -50.56
CA ILE A 23 15.15 82.81 -51.90
C ILE A 23 14.08 83.61 -52.65
N LEU A 24 13.04 84.08 -51.96
CA LEU A 24 11.97 84.89 -52.56
C LEU A 24 12.46 86.31 -52.86
N LEU A 25 13.28 86.87 -51.98
CA LEU A 25 13.69 88.26 -52.02
C LEU A 25 14.63 88.57 -53.22
N GLY A 26 15.50 87.65 -53.60
CA GLY A 26 16.44 87.83 -54.71
C GLY A 26 15.77 88.07 -56.07
N PRO A 27 14.90 87.16 -56.54
CA PRO A 27 14.10 87.35 -57.75
C PRO A 27 13.22 88.60 -57.68
N LEU A 28 12.68 88.92 -56.50
CA LEU A 28 11.84 90.11 -56.30
C LEU A 28 12.63 91.40 -56.54
N PHE A 29 13.86 91.51 -56.03
CA PHE A 29 14.73 92.66 -56.31
C PHE A 29 15.07 92.77 -57.80
N LEU A 30 15.25 91.64 -58.49
CA LEU A 30 15.47 91.66 -59.92
C LEU A 30 14.24 92.09 -60.72
N PHE A 31 13.07 91.58 -60.39
CA PHE A 31 11.82 92.04 -61.00
C PHE A 31 11.62 93.53 -60.76
N PHE A 32 11.95 94.04 -59.58
CA PHE A 32 11.91 95.47 -59.28
C PHE A 32 12.92 96.27 -60.13
N SER A 33 14.16 95.78 -60.30
CA SER A 33 15.14 96.43 -61.19
C SER A 33 14.71 96.41 -62.66
N LEU A 34 14.13 95.30 -63.13
CA LEU A 34 13.60 95.17 -64.50
C LEU A 34 12.40 96.09 -64.72
N PHE A 35 11.55 96.23 -63.69
CA PHE A 35 10.41 97.14 -63.70
C PHE A 35 10.88 98.60 -63.79
N LEU A 36 11.88 99.01 -63.00
CA LEU A 36 12.46 100.35 -63.09
C LEU A 36 13.10 100.62 -64.47
N ILE A 37 13.81 99.65 -65.04
CA ILE A 37 14.35 99.74 -66.40
C ILE A 37 13.22 99.92 -67.43
N SER A 38 12.06 99.31 -67.19
CA SER A 38 10.87 99.43 -68.03
C SER A 38 10.16 100.77 -67.93
N PHE A 39 10.56 101.70 -67.04
CA PHE A 39 10.10 103.11 -67.14
C PHE A 39 11.10 103.99 -67.90
N ALA A 40 12.34 103.53 -68.07
CA ALA A 40 13.41 104.23 -68.79
C ALA A 40 13.58 103.71 -70.23
N ILE A 41 12.48 103.24 -70.85
CA ILE A 41 12.47 102.37 -72.05
C ILE A 41 13.19 102.96 -73.25
N ASP A 42 13.10 104.27 -73.49
CA ASP A 42 13.53 104.80 -74.80
C ASP A 42 15.04 104.75 -75.04
N GLN A 43 15.87 104.69 -73.98
CA GLN A 43 17.33 104.64 -74.09
C GLN A 43 17.95 103.28 -73.66
N ASN A 44 17.18 102.39 -73.02
CA ASN A 44 17.74 101.22 -72.31
C ASN A 44 17.23 99.83 -72.74
N LYS A 45 16.62 99.69 -73.93
CA LYS A 45 16.08 98.40 -74.42
C LYS A 45 17.09 97.25 -74.41
N ASP A 46 18.36 97.53 -74.76
CA ASP A 46 19.39 96.49 -74.80
C ASP A 46 19.74 95.95 -73.40
N LEU A 47 19.68 96.81 -72.38
CA LEU A 47 19.99 96.43 -71.00
C LEU A 47 18.90 95.50 -70.46
N PHE A 48 17.64 95.75 -70.83
CA PHE A 48 16.52 94.88 -70.51
C PHE A 48 16.68 93.49 -71.13
N LEU A 49 16.98 93.42 -72.44
CA LEU A 49 17.19 92.15 -73.13
C LEU A 49 18.40 91.40 -72.55
N HIS A 50 19.50 92.11 -72.27
CA HIS A 50 20.67 91.53 -71.61
C HIS A 50 20.34 91.02 -70.20
N SER A 51 19.51 91.73 -69.44
CA SER A 51 19.10 91.28 -68.11
C SER A 51 18.33 89.97 -68.18
N ILE A 52 17.44 89.79 -69.16
CA ILE A 52 16.71 88.54 -69.38
C ILE A 52 17.66 87.42 -69.80
N VAL A 53 18.52 87.64 -70.81
CA VAL A 53 19.46 86.63 -71.31
C VAL A 53 20.47 86.25 -70.22
N GLY A 54 21.01 87.23 -69.50
CA GLY A 54 21.92 87.02 -68.40
C GLY A 54 21.29 86.23 -67.26
N LEU A 55 20.01 86.45 -66.96
CA LEU A 55 19.29 85.64 -65.98
C LEU A 55 19.15 84.18 -66.41
N ILE A 56 18.79 83.94 -67.67
CA ILE A 56 18.68 82.59 -68.23
C ILE A 56 20.05 81.89 -68.18
N LEU A 57 21.14 82.62 -68.49
CA LEU A 57 22.50 82.08 -68.40
C LEU A 57 22.90 81.77 -66.95
N CYS A 58 22.61 82.66 -66.00
CA CYS A 58 22.88 82.44 -64.57
C CYS A 58 22.11 81.21 -64.05
N TRP A 59 20.87 81.02 -64.47
CA TRP A 59 20.09 79.83 -64.14
C TRP A 59 20.73 78.57 -64.71
N LYS A 60 20.95 78.53 -66.03
CA LYS A 60 21.37 77.29 -66.71
C LYS A 60 22.80 76.88 -66.40
N TYR A 61 23.73 77.84 -66.32
CA TYR A 61 25.17 77.59 -66.24
C TYR A 61 25.79 77.95 -64.88
N LYS A 62 24.98 78.31 -63.88
CA LYS A 62 25.41 78.61 -62.50
C LYS A 62 26.57 79.63 -62.49
N LYS A 63 27.70 79.30 -61.87
CA LYS A 63 28.88 80.18 -61.75
C LYS A 63 29.43 80.63 -63.11
N LYS A 64 29.46 79.73 -64.10
CA LYS A 64 29.94 80.06 -65.45
C LYS A 64 28.99 81.04 -66.14
N GLY A 65 27.69 80.86 -65.94
CA GLY A 65 26.65 81.76 -66.42
C GLY A 65 26.74 83.15 -65.82
N LEU A 66 26.98 83.24 -64.50
CA LEU A 66 27.21 84.51 -63.81
C LEU A 66 28.41 85.26 -64.40
N MET A 67 29.56 84.60 -64.52
CA MET A 67 30.77 85.22 -65.06
C MET A 67 30.58 85.69 -66.51
N ALA A 68 29.91 84.88 -67.34
CA ALA A 68 29.59 85.27 -68.72
C ALA A 68 28.64 86.47 -68.79
N SER A 69 27.62 86.51 -67.92
CA SER A 69 26.62 87.59 -67.90
C SER A 69 27.21 88.91 -67.40
N ILE A 70 28.08 88.87 -66.40
CA ILE A 70 28.83 90.04 -65.90
C ILE A 70 29.84 90.52 -66.96
N LEU A 71 30.58 89.61 -67.59
CA LEU A 71 31.55 89.98 -68.63
C LEU A 71 30.87 90.67 -69.81
N PHE A 72 29.75 90.11 -70.29
CA PHE A 72 28.99 90.71 -71.38
C PHE A 72 28.37 92.05 -70.96
N LEU A 73 27.90 92.18 -69.71
CA LEU A 73 27.45 93.45 -69.17
C LEU A 73 28.58 94.48 -69.23
N ILE A 74 29.78 94.19 -68.71
CA ILE A 74 30.93 95.10 -68.74
C ILE A 74 31.27 95.57 -70.16
N ILE A 75 31.23 94.66 -71.14
CA ILE A 75 31.44 94.99 -72.55
C ILE A 75 30.38 95.98 -73.05
N LEU A 76 29.09 95.75 -72.73
CA LEU A 76 28.01 96.66 -73.07
C LEU A 76 28.16 98.03 -72.41
N ILE A 77 28.51 98.08 -71.12
CA ILE A 77 28.79 99.32 -70.39
C ILE A 77 29.85 100.13 -71.13
N PHE A 78 30.97 99.49 -71.49
CA PHE A 78 32.08 100.14 -72.15
C PHE A 78 31.69 100.73 -73.51
N ILE A 79 30.94 99.99 -74.33
CA ILE A 79 30.46 100.46 -75.63
C ILE A 79 29.50 101.64 -75.47
N LYS A 80 28.53 101.56 -74.55
CA LYS A 80 27.53 102.62 -74.34
C LYS A 80 28.13 103.90 -73.75
N HIS A 81 29.02 103.76 -72.78
CA HIS A 81 29.67 104.90 -72.13
C HIS A 81 30.57 105.69 -73.08
N PHE A 82 31.09 105.03 -74.13
CA PHE A 82 31.84 105.72 -75.19
C PHE A 82 30.93 106.53 -76.14
N GLN A 83 29.66 106.15 -76.30
CA GLN A 83 28.75 106.73 -77.29
C GLN A 83 27.82 107.84 -76.75
N ILE A 84 27.44 107.81 -75.47
CA ILE A 84 26.42 108.70 -74.91
C ILE A 84 27.07 109.68 -73.94
N SER A 85 27.11 110.99 -74.23
CA SER A 85 27.83 111.97 -73.40
C SER A 85 27.04 112.54 -72.20
N GLN A 86 25.78 112.14 -71.99
CA GLN A 86 24.94 112.70 -70.93
C GLN A 86 24.39 111.60 -70.01
N SER A 87 24.40 111.84 -68.68
CA SER A 87 23.90 110.96 -67.62
C SER A 87 24.67 109.67 -67.28
N HIS A 88 25.97 109.62 -67.60
CA HIS A 88 26.90 108.53 -67.30
C HIS A 88 26.76 107.89 -65.91
N LEU A 89 26.66 108.70 -64.85
CA LEU A 89 26.58 108.21 -63.47
C LEU A 89 25.26 107.48 -63.18
N TRP A 90 24.15 107.97 -63.72
CA TRP A 90 22.84 107.35 -63.53
C TRP A 90 22.77 105.99 -64.22
N GLN A 91 23.23 105.93 -65.47
CA GLN A 91 23.27 104.68 -66.24
C GLN A 91 24.19 103.64 -65.57
N LEU A 92 25.37 104.05 -65.11
CA LEU A 92 26.30 103.17 -64.40
C LEU A 92 25.68 102.63 -63.10
N GLY A 93 24.88 103.45 -62.39
CA GLY A 93 24.13 103.01 -61.21
C GLY A 93 23.11 101.89 -61.53
N ILE A 94 22.37 102.02 -62.64
CA ILE A 94 21.43 100.99 -63.08
C ILE A 94 22.18 99.71 -63.49
N GLU A 95 23.24 99.83 -64.27
CA GLU A 95 24.05 98.69 -64.73
C GLU A 95 24.69 97.94 -63.54
N PHE A 96 25.20 98.68 -62.55
CA PHE A 96 25.69 98.09 -61.31
C PHE A 96 24.58 97.38 -60.52
N SER A 97 23.38 97.95 -60.48
CA SER A 97 22.22 97.30 -59.86
C SER A 97 21.85 95.98 -60.55
N VAL A 98 21.88 95.94 -61.89
CA VAL A 98 21.68 94.70 -62.67
C VAL A 98 22.78 93.66 -62.37
N ALA A 99 24.04 94.08 -62.30
CA ALA A 99 25.16 93.21 -61.94
C ALA A 99 24.98 92.59 -60.55
N LEU A 100 24.60 93.41 -59.55
CA LEU A 100 24.28 92.93 -58.20
C LEU A 100 23.08 91.97 -58.23
N GLY A 101 22.07 92.25 -59.05
CA GLY A 101 20.93 91.37 -59.25
C GLY A 101 21.30 89.98 -59.78
N PHE A 102 22.26 89.89 -60.70
CA PHE A 102 22.82 88.60 -61.15
C PHE A 102 23.54 87.87 -60.01
N ILE A 103 24.35 88.58 -59.22
CA ILE A 103 25.08 87.99 -58.09
C ILE A 103 24.10 87.44 -57.04
N ILE A 104 23.10 88.24 -56.66
CA ILE A 104 22.08 87.84 -55.68
C ILE A 104 21.33 86.62 -56.20
N SER A 105 20.91 86.61 -57.47
CA SER A 105 20.18 85.48 -58.05
C SER A 105 21.01 84.21 -58.13
N TYR A 106 22.29 84.33 -58.49
CA TYR A 106 23.22 83.20 -58.44
C TYR A 106 23.35 82.65 -57.01
N LEU A 107 23.53 83.51 -56.01
CA LEU A 107 23.64 83.10 -54.61
C LEU A 107 22.34 82.42 -54.12
N CYS A 108 21.17 82.96 -54.47
CA CYS A 108 19.88 82.34 -54.18
C CYS A 108 19.79 80.93 -54.81
N LEU A 109 20.09 80.79 -56.11
CA LEU A 109 20.05 79.49 -56.79
C LEU A 109 21.05 78.48 -56.21
N TYR A 110 22.24 78.95 -55.83
CA TYR A 110 23.25 78.14 -55.17
C TYR A 110 22.74 77.59 -53.84
N HIS A 111 22.19 78.46 -52.97
CA HIS A 111 21.62 78.04 -51.69
C HIS A 111 20.41 77.12 -51.85
N VAL A 112 19.53 77.35 -52.83
CA VAL A 112 18.41 76.45 -53.15
C VAL A 112 18.94 75.06 -53.51
N THR A 113 19.96 74.99 -54.37
CA THR A 113 20.52 73.71 -54.81
C THR A 113 21.16 72.95 -53.64
N ASP A 114 21.95 73.64 -52.81
CA ASP A 114 22.57 73.04 -51.62
C ASP A 114 21.52 72.56 -50.61
N PHE A 115 20.44 73.34 -50.42
CA PHE A 115 19.32 72.94 -49.58
C PHE A 115 18.61 71.70 -50.13
N ILE A 116 18.31 71.65 -51.43
CA ILE A 116 17.71 70.47 -52.08
C ILE A 116 18.62 69.24 -51.91
N ASN A 117 19.93 69.38 -52.13
CA ASN A 117 20.89 68.29 -51.95
C ASN A 117 20.93 67.82 -50.48
N SER A 118 20.84 68.74 -49.52
CA SER A 118 20.79 68.40 -48.10
C SER A 118 19.50 67.64 -47.75
N LEU A 119 18.36 68.08 -48.29
CA LEU A 119 17.09 67.37 -48.13
C LEU A 119 17.12 65.99 -48.78
N GLU A 120 17.73 65.85 -49.96
CA GLU A 120 17.87 64.55 -50.62
C GLU A 120 18.76 63.61 -49.82
N LYS A 121 19.86 64.11 -49.24
CA LYS A 121 20.72 63.33 -48.36
C LYS A 121 19.98 62.89 -47.09
N GLU A 122 19.29 63.80 -46.43
CA GLU A 122 18.48 63.49 -45.25
C GLU A 122 17.36 62.50 -45.57
N LYS A 123 16.69 62.66 -46.71
CA LYS A 123 15.70 61.71 -47.21
C LYS A 123 16.34 60.33 -47.37
N LYS A 124 17.50 60.22 -48.01
CA LYS A 124 18.23 58.94 -48.16
C LYS A 124 18.61 58.33 -46.82
N GLU A 125 19.11 59.12 -45.87
CA GLU A 125 19.45 58.65 -44.52
C GLU A 125 18.21 58.21 -43.72
N ALA A 126 17.07 58.89 -43.90
CA ALA A 126 15.81 58.48 -43.31
C ALA A 126 15.32 57.15 -43.92
N PHE A 127 15.41 56.98 -45.24
CA PHE A 127 15.07 55.72 -45.90
C PHE A 127 15.94 54.55 -45.46
N THR A 128 17.26 54.73 -45.33
CA THR A 128 18.13 53.65 -44.85
C THR A 128 17.85 53.27 -43.40
N LYS A 129 17.50 54.25 -42.54
CA LYS A 129 17.05 53.99 -41.17
C LYS A 129 15.72 53.24 -41.13
N ILE A 130 14.76 53.62 -41.97
CA ILE A 130 13.48 52.89 -42.09
C ILE A 130 13.73 51.45 -42.54
N GLU A 131 14.57 51.23 -43.55
CA GLU A 131 14.91 49.89 -44.03
C GLU A 131 15.61 49.04 -42.95
N GLN A 132 16.48 49.64 -42.14
CA GLN A 132 17.11 48.96 -41.00
C GLN A 132 16.08 48.58 -39.93
N LEU A 133 15.19 49.51 -39.57
CA LEU A 133 14.12 49.23 -38.59
C LEU A 133 13.16 48.15 -39.10
N GLU A 134 12.82 48.14 -40.39
CA GLU A 134 11.99 47.09 -40.99
C GLU A 134 12.68 45.71 -40.90
N LYS A 135 13.99 45.64 -41.16
CA LYS A 135 14.77 44.40 -41.01
C LYS A 135 14.82 43.94 -39.55
N ASP A 136 15.00 44.85 -38.60
CA ASP A 136 15.05 44.50 -37.18
C ASP A 136 13.69 44.04 -36.66
N ILE A 137 12.59 44.72 -37.06
CA ILE A 137 11.21 44.29 -36.78
C ILE A 137 10.96 42.89 -37.37
N SER A 138 11.39 42.63 -38.61
CA SER A 138 11.24 41.31 -39.24
C SER A 138 11.97 40.21 -38.46
N LYS A 139 13.19 40.47 -37.99
CA LYS A 139 13.95 39.52 -37.16
C LYS A 139 13.28 39.26 -35.81
N GLU A 140 12.77 40.31 -35.16
CA GLU A 140 12.02 40.16 -33.90
C GLU A 140 10.75 39.33 -34.11
N GLN A 141 10.02 39.57 -35.19
CA GLN A 141 8.82 38.78 -35.54
C GLN A 141 9.15 37.29 -35.74
N GLU A 142 10.23 36.98 -36.48
CA GLU A 142 10.69 35.59 -36.65
C GLU A 142 11.10 34.94 -35.32
N PHE A 143 11.80 35.69 -34.46
CA PHE A 143 12.18 35.24 -33.13
C PHE A 143 10.98 34.90 -32.26
N TYR A 144 9.97 35.79 -32.19
CA TYR A 144 8.74 35.54 -31.43
C TYR A 144 7.94 34.38 -32.02
N LYS A 145 7.88 34.25 -33.35
CA LYS A 145 7.23 33.11 -34.02
C LYS A 145 7.88 31.78 -33.63
N LYS A 146 9.21 31.74 -33.53
CA LYS A 146 9.94 30.55 -33.08
C LYS A 146 9.67 30.23 -31.60
N GLN A 147 9.70 31.24 -30.73
CA GLN A 147 9.35 31.05 -29.32
C GLN A 147 7.91 30.55 -29.14
N TYR A 148 6.96 31.12 -29.86
CA TYR A 148 5.57 30.67 -29.83
C TYR A 148 5.44 29.20 -30.27
N SER A 149 6.14 28.79 -31.32
CA SER A 149 6.16 27.38 -31.76
C SER A 149 6.73 26.44 -30.69
N ASN A 150 7.78 26.86 -29.98
CA ASN A 150 8.39 26.08 -28.90
C ASN A 150 7.43 25.94 -27.71
N PHE A 151 6.82 27.04 -27.26
CA PHE A 151 5.85 27.00 -26.16
C PHE A 151 4.62 26.16 -26.51
N LYS A 152 4.15 26.23 -27.76
CA LYS A 152 3.07 25.37 -28.23
C LYS A 152 3.43 23.88 -28.12
N TYR A 153 4.64 23.51 -28.55
CA TYR A 153 5.13 22.14 -28.42
C TYR A 153 5.24 21.69 -26.95
N GLU A 154 5.72 22.55 -26.06
CA GLU A 154 5.77 22.26 -24.62
C GLU A 154 4.38 22.06 -24.01
N ILE A 155 3.41 22.92 -24.37
CA ILE A 155 2.01 22.77 -23.95
C ILE A 155 1.43 21.42 -24.42
N ASP A 156 1.63 21.08 -25.69
CA ASP A 156 1.14 19.82 -26.25
C ASP A 156 1.77 18.61 -25.54
N ARG A 157 3.07 18.67 -25.23
CA ARG A 157 3.77 17.63 -24.46
C ARG A 157 3.25 17.51 -23.04
N THR A 158 3.04 18.62 -22.34
CA THR A 158 2.49 18.60 -20.97
C THR A 158 1.06 18.09 -20.95
N ASN A 159 0.23 18.44 -21.94
CA ASN A 159 -1.12 17.91 -22.08
C ASN A 159 -1.12 16.39 -22.29
N LEU A 160 -0.18 15.87 -23.08
CA LEU A 160 0.00 14.42 -23.23
C LEU A 160 0.32 13.75 -21.88
N GLN A 161 1.25 14.32 -21.11
CA GLN A 161 1.60 13.81 -19.78
C GLN A 161 0.43 13.89 -18.78
N ILE A 162 -0.38 14.95 -18.84
CA ILE A 162 -1.59 15.09 -18.03
C ILE A 162 -2.58 13.97 -18.38
N ASN A 163 -2.77 13.67 -19.67
CA ASN A 163 -3.66 12.61 -20.11
C ASN A 163 -3.16 11.24 -19.65
N GLU A 164 -1.87 10.94 -19.81
CA GLU A 164 -1.25 9.71 -19.31
C GLU A 164 -1.48 9.56 -17.79
N LYS A 165 -1.17 10.60 -17.00
CA LYS A 165 -1.38 10.57 -15.55
C LYS A 165 -2.85 10.45 -15.16
N THR A 166 -3.75 11.04 -15.94
CA THR A 166 -5.20 10.91 -15.74
C THR A 166 -5.66 9.46 -15.97
N THR A 167 -5.13 8.80 -17.01
CA THR A 167 -5.41 7.37 -17.25
C THR A 167 -4.85 6.46 -16.16
N GLU A 168 -3.63 6.74 -15.67
CA GLU A 168 -3.05 6.03 -14.51
C GLU A 168 -3.93 6.18 -13.27
N ILE A 169 -4.36 7.41 -12.94
CA ILE A 169 -5.26 7.68 -11.80
C ILE A 169 -6.57 6.89 -11.95
N HIS A 170 -7.15 6.83 -13.15
CA HIS A 170 -8.36 6.04 -13.39
C HIS A 170 -8.13 4.55 -13.11
N SER A 171 -7.03 3.99 -13.62
CA SER A 171 -6.67 2.59 -13.39
C SER A 171 -6.45 2.27 -11.90
N PHE A 172 -5.83 3.19 -11.15
CA PHE A 172 -5.67 3.03 -9.70
C PHE A 172 -7.00 3.13 -8.95
N LYS A 173 -7.92 4.00 -9.38
CA LYS A 173 -9.26 4.06 -8.80
C LYS A 173 -10.02 2.75 -8.98
N GLU A 174 -10.00 2.18 -10.18
CA GLU A 174 -10.61 0.86 -10.44
C GLU A 174 -9.98 -0.25 -9.60
N LEU A 175 -8.65 -0.24 -9.42
CA LEU A 175 -7.95 -1.20 -8.55
C LEU A 175 -8.41 -1.05 -7.09
N VAL A 176 -8.47 0.19 -6.58
CA VAL A 176 -8.92 0.47 -5.22
C VAL A 176 -10.36 0.02 -5.00
N GLU A 177 -11.24 0.21 -5.99
CA GLU A 177 -12.63 -0.26 -5.95
C GLU A 177 -12.70 -1.78 -5.87
N LYS A 178 -11.96 -2.50 -6.73
CA LYS A 178 -11.87 -3.98 -6.68
C LYS A 178 -11.35 -4.49 -5.33
N LEU A 179 -10.31 -3.86 -4.78
CA LEU A 179 -9.77 -4.24 -3.47
C LEU A 179 -10.78 -3.99 -2.33
N ARG A 180 -11.58 -2.92 -2.42
CA ARG A 180 -12.68 -2.69 -1.46
C ARG A 180 -13.73 -3.79 -1.54
N ASP A 181 -14.14 -4.18 -2.73
CA ASP A 181 -15.10 -5.28 -2.92
C ASP A 181 -14.55 -6.62 -2.38
N GLU A 182 -13.26 -6.90 -2.59
CA GLU A 182 -12.60 -8.08 -2.02
C GLU A 182 -12.54 -8.04 -0.48
N ILE A 183 -12.23 -6.88 0.11
CA ILE A 183 -12.24 -6.70 1.56
C ILE A 183 -13.65 -6.93 2.12
N ASP A 184 -14.68 -6.35 1.49
CA ASP A 184 -16.06 -6.51 1.92
C ASP A 184 -16.53 -7.97 1.82
N LYS A 185 -16.12 -8.69 0.76
CA LYS A 185 -16.38 -10.12 0.62
C LYS A 185 -15.68 -10.92 1.73
N LYS A 186 -14.40 -10.64 2.00
CA LYS A 186 -13.64 -11.32 3.06
C LYS A 186 -14.20 -11.05 4.45
N ASN A 187 -14.67 -9.83 4.70
CA ASN A 187 -15.33 -9.48 5.96
C ASN A 187 -16.63 -10.27 6.15
N LYS A 188 -17.42 -10.49 5.09
CA LYS A 188 -18.60 -11.37 5.15
C LYS A 188 -18.22 -12.82 5.44
N GLU A 189 -17.20 -13.36 4.77
CA GLU A 189 -16.69 -14.72 5.03
C GLU A 189 -16.24 -14.89 6.49
N ILE A 190 -15.51 -13.90 7.03
CA ILE A 190 -15.08 -13.89 8.44
C ILE A 190 -16.29 -13.89 9.39
N GLU A 191 -17.32 -13.09 9.09
CA GLU A 191 -18.52 -13.03 9.92
C GLU A 191 -19.31 -14.35 9.91
N GLU A 192 -19.42 -14.99 8.74
CA GLU A 192 -20.01 -16.33 8.62
C GLU A 192 -19.21 -17.38 9.41
N GLU A 193 -17.88 -17.35 9.37
CA GLU A 193 -17.04 -18.26 10.15
C GLU A 193 -17.15 -18.00 11.66
N LYS A 194 -17.23 -16.73 12.09
CA LYS A 194 -17.48 -16.39 13.50
C LYS A 194 -18.80 -16.96 13.98
N ASN A 195 -19.88 -16.78 13.23
CA ASN A 195 -21.19 -17.32 13.58
C ASN A 195 -21.16 -18.85 13.70
N LYS A 196 -20.50 -19.54 12.76
CA LYS A 196 -20.29 -21.01 12.85
C LYS A 196 -19.49 -21.41 14.08
N ASN A 197 -18.43 -20.68 14.41
CA ASN A 197 -17.65 -20.94 15.62
C ASN A 197 -18.47 -20.72 16.90
N GLU A 198 -19.33 -19.71 16.94
CA GLU A 198 -20.26 -19.50 18.05
C GLU A 198 -21.26 -20.66 18.19
N GLU A 199 -21.84 -21.13 17.09
CA GLU A 199 -22.71 -22.31 17.07
C GLU A 199 -21.99 -23.57 17.59
N ILE A 200 -20.77 -23.82 17.13
CA ILE A 200 -19.94 -24.94 17.60
C ILE A 200 -19.63 -24.80 19.10
N ASN A 201 -19.31 -23.60 19.58
CA ASN A 201 -19.04 -23.37 20.99
C ASN A 201 -20.28 -23.61 21.87
N ILE A 202 -21.46 -23.20 21.42
CA ILE A 202 -22.74 -23.51 22.10
C ILE A 202 -22.95 -25.02 22.13
N PHE A 203 -22.75 -25.71 21.01
CA PHE A 203 -22.89 -27.17 20.92
C PHE A 203 -21.91 -27.89 21.88
N LEU A 204 -20.63 -27.50 21.89
CA LEU A 204 -19.62 -28.04 22.80
C LEU A 204 -19.99 -27.79 24.27
N PHE A 205 -20.57 -26.65 24.60
CA PHE A 205 -21.05 -26.37 25.94
C PHE A 205 -22.17 -27.33 26.36
N GLN A 206 -23.14 -27.56 25.48
CA GLN A 206 -24.24 -28.51 25.73
C GLN A 206 -23.72 -29.95 25.89
N GLU A 207 -22.75 -30.38 25.08
CA GLU A 207 -22.09 -31.69 25.20
C GLU A 207 -21.33 -31.84 26.53
N LYS A 208 -20.65 -30.78 26.97
CA LYS A 208 -19.97 -30.75 28.27
C LYS A 208 -20.93 -30.88 29.45
N GLU A 209 -22.10 -30.24 29.37
CA GLU A 209 -23.12 -30.39 30.42
C GLU A 209 -23.68 -31.82 30.43
N LYS A 210 -23.98 -32.42 29.27
CA LYS A 210 -24.41 -33.83 29.18
C LYS A 210 -23.36 -34.80 29.71
N THR A 211 -22.09 -34.58 29.42
CA THR A 211 -21.01 -35.44 29.94
C THR A 211 -20.88 -35.30 31.46
N LYS A 212 -21.04 -34.11 32.04
CA LYS A 212 -21.12 -33.94 33.51
C LYS A 212 -22.33 -34.65 34.12
N GLU A 213 -23.51 -34.56 33.49
CA GLU A 213 -24.70 -35.28 33.96
C GLU A 213 -24.47 -36.80 33.96
N LEU A 214 -23.90 -37.33 32.87
CA LEU A 214 -23.52 -38.74 32.76
C LEU A 214 -22.47 -39.14 33.79
N GLU A 215 -21.44 -38.31 34.03
CA GLU A 215 -20.44 -38.54 35.07
C GLU A 215 -21.07 -38.57 36.47
N ALA A 216 -22.01 -37.66 36.76
CA ALA A 216 -22.74 -37.65 38.01
C ALA A 216 -23.61 -38.92 38.16
N ASP A 217 -24.24 -39.38 37.09
CA ASP A 217 -25.04 -40.60 37.10
C ASP A 217 -24.17 -41.86 37.22
N ILE A 218 -22.99 -41.90 36.59
CA ILE A 218 -21.99 -42.95 36.81
C ILE A 218 -21.56 -42.97 38.27
N LEU A 219 -21.31 -41.82 38.89
CA LEU A 219 -20.93 -41.72 40.31
C LEU A 219 -22.06 -42.25 41.22
N LYS A 220 -23.32 -41.90 40.94
CA LYS A 220 -24.47 -42.44 41.66
C LYS A 220 -24.56 -43.95 41.52
N LEU A 221 -24.43 -44.48 40.29
CA LEU A 221 -24.45 -45.92 40.04
C LEU A 221 -23.31 -46.64 40.74
N LYS A 222 -22.11 -46.04 40.77
CA LYS A 222 -20.96 -46.58 41.49
C LYS A 222 -21.22 -46.63 42.99
N ASN A 223 -21.76 -45.56 43.58
CA ASN A 223 -22.14 -45.53 44.99
C ASN A 223 -23.23 -46.58 45.31
N ILE A 224 -24.24 -46.75 44.45
CA ILE A 224 -25.28 -47.80 44.62
C ILE A 224 -24.66 -49.20 44.52
N SER A 225 -23.69 -49.40 43.62
CA SER A 225 -22.97 -50.66 43.49
C SER A 225 -22.15 -50.96 44.75
N GLU A 226 -21.39 -49.98 45.25
CA GLU A 226 -20.61 -50.09 46.48
C GLU A 226 -21.52 -50.32 47.70
N GLU A 227 -22.69 -49.67 47.76
CA GLU A 227 -23.69 -49.88 48.81
C GLU A 227 -24.32 -51.29 48.74
N LYS A 228 -24.59 -51.80 47.52
CA LYS A 228 -25.05 -53.18 47.31
C LYS A 228 -23.99 -54.21 47.68
N GLU A 229 -22.72 -53.98 47.32
CA GLU A 229 -21.61 -54.83 47.73
C GLU A 229 -21.43 -54.80 49.25
N PHE A 230 -21.55 -53.65 49.89
CA PHE A 230 -21.51 -53.52 51.34
C PHE A 230 -22.67 -54.24 52.04
N LEU A 231 -23.90 -54.14 51.50
CA LEU A 231 -25.07 -54.87 51.99
C LEU A 231 -24.93 -56.40 51.79
N GLN A 232 -24.39 -56.83 50.65
CA GLN A 232 -24.10 -58.23 50.40
C GLN A 232 -23.01 -58.75 51.35
N LEU A 233 -21.93 -58.00 51.58
CA LEU A 233 -20.89 -58.31 52.56
C LEU A 233 -21.46 -58.39 53.99
N LYS A 234 -22.35 -57.47 54.37
CA LYS A 234 -23.02 -57.49 55.68
C LYS A 234 -23.92 -58.72 55.84
N ASN A 235 -24.67 -59.07 54.80
CA ASN A 235 -25.51 -60.26 54.79
C ASN A 235 -24.65 -61.54 54.85
N ILE A 236 -23.57 -61.63 54.07
CA ILE A 236 -22.62 -62.74 54.11
C ILE A 236 -21.96 -62.85 55.49
N ASN A 237 -21.55 -61.74 56.11
CA ASN A 237 -20.98 -61.77 57.47
C ASN A 237 -22.01 -62.21 58.51
N SER A 238 -23.28 -61.79 58.39
CA SER A 238 -24.34 -62.23 59.30
C SER A 238 -24.65 -63.72 59.14
N LEU A 239 -24.65 -64.24 57.90
CA LEU A 239 -24.76 -65.66 57.59
C LEU A 239 -23.56 -66.45 58.11
N TYR A 240 -22.36 -65.90 58.01
CA TYR A 240 -21.14 -66.51 58.54
C TYR A 240 -21.16 -66.60 60.07
N GLU A 241 -21.57 -65.54 60.77
CA GLU A 241 -21.79 -65.54 62.22
C GLU A 241 -22.85 -66.57 62.64
N GLN A 242 -23.98 -66.64 61.94
CA GLN A 242 -25.01 -67.67 62.19
C GLN A 242 -24.48 -69.08 61.96
N LEU A 243 -23.72 -69.31 60.90
CA LEU A 243 -23.12 -70.61 60.60
C LEU A 243 -22.09 -70.98 61.68
N LYS A 244 -21.29 -70.02 62.14
CA LYS A 244 -20.32 -70.20 63.23
C LYS A 244 -21.01 -70.58 64.54
N ILE A 245 -22.12 -69.92 64.88
CA ILE A 245 -22.95 -70.28 66.05
C ILE A 245 -23.50 -71.70 65.89
N GLN A 246 -24.03 -72.06 64.71
CA GLN A 246 -24.51 -73.43 64.47
C GLN A 246 -23.40 -74.49 64.56
N PHE A 247 -22.18 -74.15 64.14
CA PHE A 247 -21.03 -75.04 64.31
C PHE A 247 -20.63 -75.18 65.78
N GLU A 248 -20.66 -74.10 66.58
CA GLU A 248 -20.42 -74.17 68.03
C GLU A 248 -21.51 -74.97 68.75
N GLU A 249 -22.78 -74.74 68.43
CA GLU A 249 -23.90 -75.50 68.97
C GLU A 249 -23.76 -76.98 68.64
N LYS A 250 -23.47 -77.33 67.37
CA LYS A 250 -23.26 -78.73 66.98
C LYS A 250 -22.02 -79.33 67.62
N LYS A 251 -20.94 -78.57 67.80
CA LYS A 251 -19.74 -79.03 68.52
C LYS A 251 -20.06 -79.32 69.98
N ASN A 252 -20.78 -78.43 70.65
CA ASN A 252 -21.22 -78.61 72.02
C ASN A 252 -22.19 -79.79 72.16
N LEU A 253 -23.09 -79.96 71.19
CA LEU A 253 -24.03 -81.07 71.13
C LEU A 253 -23.26 -82.39 70.88
N LEU A 254 -22.26 -82.40 70.00
CA LEU A 254 -21.39 -83.55 69.76
C LEU A 254 -20.56 -83.91 71.01
N ASP A 255 -20.06 -82.92 71.75
CA ASP A 255 -19.35 -83.15 73.00
C ASP A 255 -20.28 -83.64 74.12
N ALA A 256 -21.53 -83.17 74.15
CA ALA A 256 -22.58 -83.71 75.02
C ALA A 256 -22.94 -85.15 74.63
N THR A 257 -23.12 -85.44 73.34
CA THR A 257 -23.39 -86.80 72.86
C THR A 257 -22.19 -87.71 73.10
N ARG A 258 -20.94 -87.22 72.97
CA ARG A 258 -19.74 -87.98 73.33
C ARG A 258 -19.71 -88.31 74.81
N LYS A 259 -20.09 -87.38 75.69
CA LYS A 259 -20.24 -87.65 77.13
C LYS A 259 -21.34 -88.67 77.39
N GLU A 260 -22.49 -88.55 76.75
CA GLU A 260 -23.59 -89.52 76.88
C GLU A 260 -23.20 -90.90 76.34
N LEU A 261 -22.49 -90.98 75.22
CA LEU A 261 -21.94 -92.22 74.68
C LEU A 261 -20.91 -92.81 75.63
N PHE A 262 -20.06 -91.99 76.25
CA PHE A 262 -19.12 -92.44 77.27
C PHE A 262 -19.86 -93.03 78.47
N TYR A 263 -20.88 -92.34 78.98
CA TYR A 263 -21.71 -92.84 80.09
C TYR A 263 -22.51 -94.10 79.73
N ALA A 264 -23.04 -94.18 78.50
CA ALA A 264 -23.74 -95.36 78.01
C ALA A 264 -22.79 -96.55 77.82
N ASN A 265 -21.57 -96.30 77.33
CA ASN A 265 -20.54 -97.33 77.14
C ASN A 265 -20.00 -97.82 78.49
N GLU A 266 -19.84 -96.93 79.48
CA GLU A 266 -19.47 -97.28 80.85
C GLU A 266 -20.58 -98.09 81.54
N LYS A 267 -21.85 -97.78 81.25
CA LYS A 267 -23.02 -98.53 81.75
C LYS A 267 -23.14 -99.90 81.07
N LEU A 268 -22.80 -100.01 79.78
CA LEU A 268 -22.71 -101.27 79.03
C LEU A 268 -21.58 -102.15 79.54
N GLN A 269 -20.40 -101.58 79.82
CA GLN A 269 -19.29 -102.32 80.44
C GLN A 269 -19.65 -102.87 81.82
N LYS A 270 -20.37 -102.09 82.64
CA LYS A 270 -20.89 -102.58 83.94
C LYS A 270 -21.91 -103.72 83.76
N GLN A 271 -22.75 -103.66 82.73
CA GLN A 271 -23.73 -104.71 82.43
C GLN A 271 -23.10 -105.97 81.78
N GLU A 272 -21.99 -105.86 81.05
CA GLU A 272 -21.22 -107.01 80.55
C GLU A 272 -20.44 -107.72 81.65
N ILE A 273 -19.96 -106.99 82.67
CA ILE A 273 -19.32 -107.57 83.85
C ILE A 273 -20.34 -108.29 84.75
N GLU A 274 -21.57 -107.77 84.88
CA GLU A 274 -22.65 -108.43 85.65
C GLU A 274 -23.30 -109.61 84.90
N LYS A 275 -23.32 -109.63 83.56
CA LYS A 275 -23.86 -110.76 82.77
C LYS A 275 -22.97 -112.01 82.75
N ASN A 276 -21.65 -111.86 82.94
CA ASN A 276 -20.71 -112.98 82.91
C ASN A 276 -20.57 -113.73 84.26
N GLN A 277 -21.28 -113.31 85.32
CA GLN A 277 -21.27 -113.98 86.63
C GLN A 277 -22.52 -114.83 86.92
N ILE A 278 -23.53 -114.88 86.04
CA ILE A 278 -24.82 -115.53 86.32
C ILE A 278 -25.16 -116.71 85.39
N ASN A 279 -24.31 -117.05 84.41
CA ASN A 279 -24.66 -118.07 83.40
C ASN A 279 -23.57 -119.13 83.13
N LEU A 280 -23.07 -119.77 84.20
CA LEU A 280 -22.27 -121.02 84.11
C LEU A 280 -22.81 -122.15 85.01
N ASN A 281 -24.01 -122.00 85.58
CA ASN A 281 -24.65 -123.01 86.43
C ASN A 281 -25.67 -123.91 85.70
N GLU A 282 -25.86 -123.76 84.39
CA GLU A 282 -26.88 -124.51 83.64
C GLU A 282 -26.41 -124.98 82.25
N HIS A 283 -25.14 -125.40 82.13
CA HIS A 283 -24.63 -125.96 80.87
C HIS A 283 -24.89 -127.48 80.78
N PRO A 284 -25.63 -127.97 79.76
CA PRO A 284 -26.12 -129.36 79.66
C PRO A 284 -25.04 -130.45 79.52
N ILE A 285 -23.77 -130.06 79.33
CA ILE A 285 -22.60 -130.96 79.32
C ILE A 285 -22.21 -131.42 80.74
N ILE A 286 -22.56 -130.65 81.78
CA ILE A 286 -22.19 -130.95 83.18
C ILE A 286 -23.08 -132.06 83.77
N ILE A 287 -24.33 -132.19 83.30
CA ILE A 287 -25.25 -133.26 83.74
C ILE A 287 -24.87 -134.62 83.12
N GLU A 288 -24.30 -134.62 81.91
CA GLU A 288 -23.83 -135.83 81.23
C GLU A 288 -22.49 -136.32 81.82
N LEU A 289 -21.59 -135.40 82.16
CA LEU A 289 -20.34 -135.70 82.89
C LEU A 289 -20.60 -136.21 84.32
N GLN A 290 -21.66 -135.77 85.01
CA GLN A 290 -22.03 -136.31 86.32
C GLN A 290 -22.55 -137.76 86.26
N LYS A 291 -23.21 -138.15 85.16
CA LYS A 291 -23.60 -139.56 84.94
C LYS A 291 -22.40 -140.44 84.61
N GLU A 292 -21.47 -139.94 83.81
CA GLU A 292 -20.25 -140.66 83.42
C GLU A 292 -19.27 -140.83 84.62
N LEU A 293 -19.17 -139.81 85.49
CA LEU A 293 -18.43 -139.90 86.76
C LEU A 293 -19.05 -140.93 87.73
N SER A 294 -20.38 -141.00 87.82
CA SER A 294 -21.04 -142.00 88.69
C SER A 294 -20.89 -143.44 88.18
N PHE A 295 -20.74 -143.63 86.86
CA PHE A 295 -20.46 -144.92 86.24
C PHE A 295 -19.01 -145.34 86.48
N LEU A 296 -18.06 -144.42 86.30
CA LEU A 296 -16.63 -144.66 86.55
C LEU A 296 -16.33 -144.89 88.04
N ILE A 297 -17.01 -144.22 88.97
CA ILE A 297 -16.87 -144.47 90.41
C ILE A 297 -17.34 -145.89 90.76
N LYS A 298 -18.46 -146.37 90.20
CA LYS A 298 -18.92 -147.77 90.40
C LYS A 298 -18.02 -148.80 89.73
N GLU A 299 -17.41 -148.47 88.60
CA GLU A 299 -16.41 -149.34 87.95
C GLU A 299 -15.11 -149.40 88.78
N ASN A 300 -14.72 -148.30 89.41
CA ASN A 300 -13.55 -148.24 90.26
C ASN A 300 -13.76 -148.96 91.60
N GLU A 301 -14.95 -148.87 92.20
CA GLU A 301 -15.32 -149.67 93.38
C GLU A 301 -15.30 -151.17 93.08
N LYS A 302 -15.78 -151.60 91.89
CA LYS A 302 -15.65 -153.00 91.45
C LYS A 302 -14.20 -153.44 91.26
N LYS A 303 -13.35 -152.56 90.72
CA LYS A 303 -11.91 -152.84 90.57
C LYS A 303 -11.19 -152.82 91.92
N GLU A 304 -11.61 -152.00 92.88
CA GLU A 304 -11.12 -152.05 94.26
C GLU A 304 -11.56 -153.34 94.97
N GLU A 305 -12.79 -153.80 94.76
CA GLU A 305 -13.24 -155.11 95.27
C GLU A 305 -12.46 -156.28 94.62
N GLU A 306 -12.21 -156.23 93.31
CA GLU A 306 -11.32 -157.19 92.64
C GLU A 306 -9.89 -157.09 93.14
N ASN A 307 -9.38 -155.89 93.43
CA ASN A 307 -8.03 -155.70 93.94
C ASN A 307 -7.90 -156.18 95.39
N ILE A 308 -8.94 -156.01 96.21
CA ILE A 308 -9.04 -156.60 97.55
C ILE A 308 -9.12 -158.12 97.46
N TYR A 309 -9.90 -158.67 96.52
CA TYR A 309 -9.97 -160.11 96.28
C TYR A 309 -8.63 -160.68 95.79
N LEU A 310 -7.91 -159.97 94.91
CA LEU A 310 -6.57 -160.34 94.46
C LEU A 310 -5.53 -160.17 95.57
N GLN A 311 -5.64 -159.16 96.43
CA GLN A 311 -4.79 -159.02 97.62
C GLN A 311 -5.07 -160.12 98.66
N ASP A 312 -6.30 -160.60 98.77
CA ASP A 312 -6.65 -161.71 99.66
C ASP A 312 -6.21 -163.05 99.05
N LEU A 313 -6.27 -163.20 97.72
CA LEU A 313 -5.72 -164.35 96.98
C LEU A 313 -4.18 -164.37 97.05
N VAL A 314 -3.52 -163.22 96.93
CA VAL A 314 -2.07 -163.08 97.13
C VAL A 314 -1.69 -163.33 98.58
N SER A 315 -2.50 -162.89 99.56
CA SER A 315 -2.32 -163.20 100.99
C SER A 315 -2.53 -164.69 101.29
N GLN A 316 -3.42 -165.38 100.56
CA GLN A 316 -3.59 -166.84 100.65
C GLN A 316 -2.42 -167.58 99.98
N LEU A 317 -1.95 -167.14 98.82
CA LEU A 317 -0.79 -167.71 98.12
C LEU A 317 0.53 -167.46 98.87
N THR A 318 0.66 -166.34 99.59
CA THR A 318 1.82 -166.10 100.46
C THR A 318 1.74 -166.89 101.76
N LYS A 319 0.54 -167.22 102.26
CA LYS A 319 0.36 -168.19 103.36
C LYS A 319 0.62 -169.63 102.93
N ASP A 320 0.42 -169.99 101.67
CA ASP A 320 0.84 -171.29 101.13
C ASP A 320 2.34 -171.37 100.82
N LEU A 321 3.03 -170.23 100.77
CA LEU A 321 4.50 -170.11 100.65
C LEU A 321 5.24 -170.01 102.00
N GLU A 322 4.55 -170.33 103.08
CA GLU A 322 5.16 -170.73 104.35
C GLU A 322 5.33 -172.26 104.50
N LYS A 323 5.21 -173.07 103.44
CA LYS A 323 5.39 -174.53 103.55
C LYS A 323 6.65 -175.08 102.90
#